data_AF-A0A7S2V0B8-F1
#
_entry.id   AF-A0A7S2V0B8-F1
#
_cell.length_a   1.000
_cell.length_b   1.000
_cell.length_c   1.000
_cell.angle_alpha   90.00
_cell.angle_beta   90.00
_cell.angle_gamma   90.00
#
_symmetry.space_group_name_H-M   'P 1'
#
loop_
_entity.id
_entity.type
_entity.pdbx_description
1 polymer ?
#
loop_
_entity_poly.entity_id
_entity_poly.type
_entity_poly.pdbx_seq_one_letter_code
_entity_poly.pdbx_strand_id
1 'polypeptide(L)'
;MYFAALEASCELAEKLGHYETYQGSPMSKGIFQFDLWGVSPDSGRWDWEGLKAKVAQHGVRNSLLLAPMPTASTAQILGNNESFEPFTSNMYTRRVLAGEFAVVNKYLLKDLTERGLWTPEVRTQIMADGGSVQNVACIPDELKELYKTVWEIKQRAMIDMAADRGAYICQSQSLNVHIAEPSAGKLTSMHFYAWKKGLKTGMYYLRTRPKADAIQFTVDQVSLKQIRDKAAENVEEEEEECLNCSA
;
A
#
# COMPACT_ATOMS: atom_id res chain seq x y z
N MET A 1 1.64 17.37 1.34
CA MET A 1 3.10 17.20 1.52
C MET A 1 3.90 18.10 0.59
N TYR A 2 3.75 17.99 -0.73
CA TYR A 2 4.57 18.79 -1.66
C TYR A 2 4.37 20.30 -1.52
N PHE A 3 3.11 20.74 -1.45
CA PHE A 3 2.76 22.15 -1.18
C PHE A 3 3.44 22.68 0.08
N ALA A 4 3.20 22.04 1.22
CA ALA A 4 3.76 22.44 2.52
C ALA A 4 5.30 22.45 2.53
N ALA A 5 5.94 21.47 1.90
CA ALA A 5 7.40 21.42 1.82
C ALA A 5 7.97 22.57 0.99
N LEU A 6 7.31 22.91 -0.13
CA LEU A 6 7.71 24.04 -0.97
C LEU A 6 7.46 25.38 -0.28
N GLU A 7 6.32 25.54 0.39
CA GLU A 7 6.00 26.74 1.17
C GLU A 7 7.06 26.97 2.25
N ALA A 8 7.36 25.96 3.07
CA ALA A 8 8.41 26.06 4.08
C ALA A 8 9.79 26.34 3.46
N SER A 9 10.10 25.75 2.29
CA SER A 9 11.35 26.03 1.59
C SER A 9 11.42 27.47 1.05
N CYS A 10 10.29 28.04 0.64
CA CYS A 10 10.16 29.42 0.19
C CYS A 10 10.32 30.40 1.36
N GLU A 11 9.67 30.13 2.51
CA GLU A 11 9.83 30.91 3.74
C GLU A 11 11.28 30.94 4.24
N LEU A 12 12.00 29.83 4.07
CA LEU A 12 13.44 29.77 4.37
C LEU A 12 14.27 30.57 3.36
N ALA A 13 13.87 30.57 2.08
CA ALA A 13 14.56 31.33 1.04
C ALA A 13 14.40 32.85 1.24
N GLU A 14 13.24 33.29 1.68
CA GLU A 14 12.99 34.69 2.03
C GLU A 14 13.94 35.17 3.15
N LYS A 15 14.22 34.32 4.14
CA LYS A 15 15.07 34.66 5.30
C LYS A 15 16.56 34.48 5.02
N LEU A 16 16.94 33.45 4.26
CA LEU A 16 18.32 32.97 4.15
C LEU A 16 18.89 33.04 2.72
N GLY A 17 18.09 33.49 1.76
CA GLY A 17 18.35 33.36 0.33
C GLY A 17 18.01 31.98 -0.21
N HIS A 18 17.80 31.88 -1.53
CA HIS A 18 17.64 30.58 -2.21
C HIS A 18 18.96 29.77 -2.19
N TYR A 19 18.90 28.48 -2.54
CA TYR A 19 20.13 27.66 -2.67
C TYR A 19 21.02 28.16 -3.82
N GLU A 20 22.31 27.80 -3.78
CA GLU A 20 23.37 28.32 -4.66
C GLU A 20 23.05 28.15 -6.16
N THR A 21 22.55 26.99 -6.55
CA THR A 21 22.25 26.63 -7.95
C THR A 21 20.77 26.80 -8.31
N TYR A 22 20.05 27.70 -7.63
CA TYR A 22 18.63 27.96 -7.91
C TYR A 22 18.42 28.57 -9.29
N GLN A 23 19.23 29.56 -9.65
CA GLN A 23 19.10 30.26 -10.93
C GLN A 23 19.32 29.32 -12.11
N GLY A 24 18.37 29.30 -13.05
CA GLY A 24 18.38 28.41 -14.21
C GLY A 24 17.67 27.07 -14.00
N SER A 25 17.37 26.69 -12.75
CA SER A 25 16.56 25.50 -12.44
C SER A 25 15.12 25.61 -12.98
N PRO A 26 14.40 24.48 -13.16
CA PRO A 26 12.97 24.53 -13.50
C PRO A 26 12.15 25.36 -12.51
N MET A 27 12.44 25.23 -11.22
CA MET A 27 11.74 25.97 -10.17
C MET A 27 11.91 27.49 -10.32
N SER A 28 13.13 27.95 -10.66
CA SER A 28 13.38 29.39 -10.95
C SER A 28 12.62 29.94 -12.16
N LYS A 29 12.10 29.04 -13.01
CA LYS A 29 11.27 29.37 -14.18
C LYS A 29 9.78 29.18 -13.90
N GLY A 30 9.40 28.93 -12.63
CA GLY A 30 8.03 28.65 -12.23
C GLY A 30 7.50 27.28 -12.67
N ILE A 31 8.40 26.34 -13.01
CA ILE A 31 8.04 24.98 -13.43
C ILE A 31 8.14 24.04 -12.23
N PHE A 32 6.99 23.58 -11.73
CA PHE A 32 6.87 22.71 -10.57
C PHE A 32 6.86 21.24 -11.01
N GLN A 33 6.95 20.32 -10.03
CA GLN A 33 7.03 18.89 -10.32
C GLN A 33 5.85 18.37 -11.14
N PHE A 34 4.63 18.83 -10.90
CA PHE A 34 3.44 18.38 -11.64
C PHE A 34 3.42 18.94 -13.07
N ASP A 35 3.99 20.13 -13.29
CA ASP A 35 4.13 20.71 -14.64
C ASP A 35 5.07 19.83 -15.50
N LEU A 36 6.14 19.29 -14.91
CA LEU A 36 7.04 18.34 -15.57
C LEU A 36 6.35 17.01 -15.96
N TRP A 37 5.21 16.71 -15.34
CA TRP A 37 4.38 15.54 -15.65
C TRP A 37 3.18 15.88 -16.53
N GLY A 38 3.00 17.16 -16.90
CA GLY A 38 1.80 17.62 -17.62
C GLY A 38 0.51 17.49 -16.80
N VAL A 39 0.62 17.49 -15.47
CA VAL A 39 -0.52 17.36 -14.55
C VAL A 39 -0.89 18.74 -14.01
N SER A 40 -2.16 19.11 -14.14
CA SER A 40 -2.72 20.29 -13.48
C SER A 40 -3.37 19.86 -12.15
N PRO A 41 -2.94 20.40 -10.99
CA PRO A 41 -3.58 20.09 -9.72
C PRO A 41 -5.05 20.52 -9.72
N ASP A 42 -5.97 19.58 -9.49
CA ASP A 42 -7.43 19.77 -9.60
C ASP A 42 -8.18 19.60 -8.27
N SER A 43 -7.50 19.10 -7.23
CA SER A 43 -8.11 18.79 -5.92
C SER A 43 -8.76 19.97 -5.18
N GLY A 44 -8.51 21.23 -5.60
CA GLY A 44 -9.01 22.44 -4.95
C GLY A 44 -8.52 22.68 -3.52
N ARG A 45 -7.58 21.85 -3.01
CA ARG A 45 -7.18 21.85 -1.59
C ARG A 45 -6.18 22.95 -1.23
N TRP A 46 -5.36 23.38 -2.17
CA TRP A 46 -4.23 24.29 -1.92
C TRP A 46 -4.13 25.36 -2.99
N ASP A 47 -3.74 26.58 -2.58
CA ASP A 47 -3.54 27.72 -3.47
C ASP A 47 -2.16 27.67 -4.16
N TRP A 48 -2.08 26.90 -5.25
CA TRP A 48 -0.86 26.76 -6.02
C TRP A 48 -0.42 28.04 -6.72
N GLU A 49 -1.37 28.91 -7.10
CA GLU A 49 -1.05 30.16 -7.78
C GLU A 49 -0.43 31.17 -6.80
N GLY A 50 -0.97 31.26 -5.58
CA GLY A 50 -0.35 32.02 -4.49
C GLY A 50 1.06 31.51 -4.16
N LEU A 51 1.25 30.19 -4.08
CA LEU A 51 2.59 29.63 -3.84
C LEU A 51 3.56 29.90 -5.00
N LYS A 52 3.12 29.79 -6.26
CA LYS A 52 3.92 30.15 -7.44
C LYS A 52 4.38 31.60 -7.39
N ALA A 53 3.51 32.53 -6.99
CA ALA A 53 3.86 33.93 -6.82
C ALA A 53 4.94 34.14 -5.74
N LYS A 54 4.79 33.50 -4.57
CA LYS A 54 5.81 33.53 -3.50
C LYS A 54 7.16 32.99 -3.98
N VAL A 55 7.16 31.85 -4.68
CA VAL A 55 8.38 31.23 -5.22
C VAL A 55 9.03 32.10 -6.29
N ALA A 56 8.25 32.79 -7.12
CA ALA A 56 8.79 33.73 -8.10
C ALA A 56 9.51 34.92 -7.43
N GLN A 57 9.00 35.38 -6.28
CA GLN A 57 9.57 36.50 -5.53
C GLN A 57 10.81 36.11 -4.72
N HIS A 58 10.76 34.99 -3.99
CA HIS A 58 11.78 34.64 -2.98
C HIS A 58 12.65 33.45 -3.37
N GLY A 59 12.21 32.64 -4.34
CA GLY A 59 12.79 31.35 -4.64
C GLY A 59 12.50 30.29 -3.56
N VAL A 60 13.32 29.24 -3.55
CA VAL A 60 13.24 28.15 -2.56
C VAL A 60 14.63 27.83 -2.00
N ARG A 61 14.69 27.37 -0.76
CA ARG A 61 15.94 27.07 -0.05
C ARG A 61 16.49 25.69 -0.39
N ASN A 62 15.67 24.77 -0.88
CA ASN A 62 16.04 23.40 -1.15
C ASN A 62 15.75 23.05 -2.61
N SER A 63 16.70 22.41 -3.29
CA SER A 63 16.53 22.00 -4.69
C SER A 63 15.53 20.85 -4.86
N LEU A 64 15.47 19.94 -3.88
CA LEU A 64 14.60 18.78 -3.84
C LEU A 64 14.09 18.55 -2.41
N LEU A 65 12.85 18.08 -2.28
CA LEU A 65 12.10 18.05 -1.02
C LEU A 65 11.50 16.67 -0.68
N LEU A 66 10.98 15.94 -1.67
CA LEU A 66 10.23 14.71 -1.43
C LEU A 66 10.88 13.50 -2.10
N ALA A 67 11.09 12.45 -1.30
CA ALA A 67 11.57 11.14 -1.72
C ALA A 67 11.04 10.05 -0.76
N PRO A 68 9.81 9.52 -0.96
CA PRO A 68 9.28 8.46 -0.12
C PRO A 68 10.18 7.23 -0.10
N MET A 69 10.78 6.97 1.06
CA MET A 69 11.77 5.93 1.30
C MET A 69 11.12 4.68 1.93
N PRO A 70 11.83 3.53 1.96
CA PRO A 70 11.47 2.42 2.82
C PRO A 70 11.56 2.87 4.27
N THR A 71 10.57 2.54 5.08
CA THR A 71 10.50 2.96 6.49
C THR A 71 10.49 1.78 7.46
N ALA A 72 10.93 0.60 7.03
CA ALA A 72 10.94 -0.65 7.81
C ALA A 72 11.16 -0.46 9.32
N SER A 73 12.33 0.06 9.73
CA SER A 73 12.67 0.21 11.15
C SER A 73 11.81 1.26 11.87
N THR A 74 11.58 2.43 11.25
CA THR A 74 10.85 3.55 11.90
C THR A 74 9.35 3.30 11.94
N ALA A 75 8.76 2.72 10.89
CA ALA A 75 7.39 2.27 10.86
C ALA A 75 7.15 1.19 11.92
N GLN A 76 8.08 0.24 12.07
CA GLN A 76 8.00 -0.76 13.12
C GLN A 76 8.04 -0.15 14.52
N ILE A 77 8.95 0.80 14.78
CA ILE A 77 9.04 1.53 16.07
C ILE A 77 7.71 2.24 16.37
N LEU A 78 7.09 2.85 15.37
CA LEU A 78 5.84 3.60 15.50
C LEU A 78 4.58 2.71 15.42
N GLY A 79 4.74 1.41 15.15
CA GLY A 79 3.63 0.48 14.96
C GLY A 79 2.76 0.77 13.72
N ASN A 80 3.36 1.30 12.66
CA ASN A 80 2.74 1.61 11.36
C ASN A 80 3.12 0.58 10.29
N ASN A 81 2.36 0.55 9.18
CA ASN A 81 2.78 -0.19 8.00
C ASN A 81 3.92 0.55 7.27
N GLU A 82 4.69 -0.19 6.48
CA GLU A 82 5.83 0.38 5.77
C GLU A 82 5.41 1.32 4.64
N SER A 83 5.88 2.56 4.72
CA SER A 83 5.83 3.56 3.65
C SER A 83 4.41 3.70 3.06
N PHE A 84 4.29 3.60 1.73
CA PHE A 84 3.03 3.63 1.00
C PHE A 84 2.59 2.24 0.53
N GLU A 85 3.11 1.17 1.15
CA GLU A 85 2.78 -0.20 0.77
C GLU A 85 1.42 -0.63 1.37
N PRO A 86 0.68 -1.52 0.70
CA PRO A 86 -0.40 -2.25 1.32
C PRO A 86 0.14 -3.23 2.37
N PHE A 87 -0.73 -3.74 3.24
CA PHE A 87 -0.33 -4.79 4.17
C PHE A 87 0.09 -6.05 3.40
N THR A 88 1.28 -6.57 3.70
CA THR A 88 1.78 -7.79 3.06
C THR A 88 1.05 -9.04 3.53
N SER A 89 0.55 -9.01 4.77
CA SER A 89 -0.25 -10.04 5.43
C SER A 89 -1.03 -9.41 6.59
N ASN A 90 -2.25 -9.89 6.85
CA ASN A 90 -2.98 -9.50 8.07
C ASN A 90 -2.61 -10.35 9.29
N MET A 91 -1.89 -11.45 9.12
CA MET A 91 -1.37 -12.22 10.24
C MET A 91 -0.09 -12.97 9.86
N TYR A 92 0.97 -12.77 10.63
CA TYR A 92 2.27 -13.41 10.39
C TYR A 92 2.95 -13.82 11.69
N THR A 93 3.80 -14.83 11.61
CA THR A 93 4.58 -15.31 12.75
C THR A 93 5.87 -14.50 12.87
N ARG A 94 6.07 -13.87 14.02
CA ARG A 94 7.30 -13.18 14.38
C ARG A 94 8.14 -14.06 15.31
N ARG A 95 9.34 -14.41 14.87
CA ARG A 95 10.33 -15.13 15.67
C ARG A 95 11.17 -14.14 16.48
N VAL A 96 11.24 -14.34 17.79
CA VAL A 96 12.14 -13.62 18.71
C VAL A 96 12.88 -14.63 19.57
N LEU A 97 13.89 -14.18 20.32
CA LEU A 97 14.67 -15.05 21.22
C LEU A 97 13.79 -15.81 22.23
N ALA A 98 12.65 -15.23 22.61
CA ALA A 98 11.68 -15.80 23.54
C ALA A 98 10.66 -16.77 22.91
N GLY A 99 10.70 -17.00 21.59
CA GLY A 99 9.78 -17.91 20.88
C GLY A 99 9.14 -17.30 19.63
N GLU A 100 8.11 -17.97 19.13
CA GLU A 100 7.31 -17.54 17.98
C GLU A 100 5.99 -16.92 18.43
N PHE A 101 5.69 -15.71 17.96
CA PHE A 101 4.46 -14.98 18.30
C PHE A 101 3.68 -14.65 17.05
N ALA A 102 2.38 -14.95 17.02
CA ALA A 102 1.50 -14.49 15.96
C ALA A 102 1.25 -12.99 16.12
N VAL A 103 1.58 -12.22 15.08
CA VAL A 103 1.29 -10.79 14.99
C VAL A 103 0.12 -10.62 14.04
N VAL A 104 -0.96 -10.01 14.53
CA VAL A 104 -2.17 -9.71 13.76
C VAL A 104 -2.17 -8.23 13.40
N ASN A 105 -2.70 -7.89 12.22
CA ASN A 105 -3.01 -6.51 11.85
C ASN A 105 -3.97 -5.93 12.89
N LYS A 106 -3.48 -4.97 13.66
CA LYS A 106 -4.22 -4.36 14.79
C LYS A 106 -5.56 -3.75 14.38
N TYR A 107 -5.67 -3.30 13.13
CA TYR A 107 -6.92 -2.74 12.59
C TYR A 107 -7.95 -3.85 12.35
N LEU A 108 -7.55 -4.93 11.67
CA LEU A 108 -8.41 -6.11 11.47
C LEU A 108 -8.86 -6.71 12.80
N LEU A 109 -7.94 -6.87 13.74
CA LEU A 109 -8.25 -7.40 15.07
C LEU A 109 -9.33 -6.56 15.77
N LYS A 110 -9.20 -5.23 15.72
CA LYS A 110 -10.18 -4.32 16.29
C LYS A 110 -11.54 -4.50 15.62
N ASP A 111 -11.59 -4.43 14.28
CA ASP A 111 -12.83 -4.50 13.51
C ASP A 111 -13.57 -5.83 13.67
N LEU A 112 -12.84 -6.95 13.78
CA LEU A 112 -13.43 -8.27 14.03
C LEU A 112 -13.90 -8.41 15.48
N THR A 113 -13.16 -7.86 16.45
CA THR A 113 -13.54 -7.91 17.87
C THR A 113 -14.80 -7.09 18.13
N GLU A 114 -14.89 -5.89 17.56
CA GLU A 114 -16.06 -5.00 17.70
C GLU A 114 -17.33 -5.62 17.10
N ARG A 115 -17.19 -6.51 16.11
CA ARG A 115 -18.29 -7.24 15.48
C ARG A 115 -18.55 -8.63 16.09
N GLY A 116 -17.80 -9.03 17.11
CA GLY A 116 -17.92 -10.37 17.72
C GLY A 116 -17.46 -11.52 16.80
N LEU A 117 -16.69 -11.23 15.76
CA LEU A 117 -16.21 -12.19 14.75
C LEU A 117 -14.82 -12.75 15.08
N TRP A 118 -14.12 -12.21 16.10
CA TRP A 118 -12.78 -12.69 16.46
C TRP A 118 -12.85 -13.97 17.30
N THR A 119 -12.85 -15.13 16.63
CA THR A 119 -12.87 -16.46 17.27
C THR A 119 -11.56 -17.24 17.01
N PRO A 120 -11.27 -18.30 17.80
CA PRO A 120 -10.14 -19.20 17.52
C PRO A 120 -10.16 -19.80 16.12
N GLU A 121 -11.34 -20.12 15.59
CA GLU A 121 -11.55 -20.68 14.25
C GLU A 121 -11.19 -19.66 13.18
N VAL A 122 -11.67 -18.41 13.30
CA VAL A 122 -11.34 -17.31 12.40
C VAL A 122 -9.83 -17.03 12.41
N ARG A 123 -9.22 -16.98 13.60
CA ARG A 123 -7.77 -16.82 13.73
C ARG A 123 -7.03 -17.96 13.01
N THR A 124 -7.44 -19.21 13.23
CA THR A 124 -6.79 -20.38 12.62
C THR A 124 -6.92 -20.35 11.10
N GLN A 125 -8.09 -19.97 10.57
CA GLN A 125 -8.34 -19.86 9.14
C GLN A 125 -7.47 -18.76 8.50
N ILE A 126 -7.41 -17.57 9.10
CA ILE A 126 -6.54 -16.47 8.62
C ILE A 126 -5.07 -16.91 8.62
N MET A 127 -4.63 -17.73 9.59
CA MET A 127 -3.25 -18.25 9.63
C MET A 127 -2.97 -19.20 8.47
N ALA A 128 -3.91 -20.12 8.25
CA ALA A 128 -3.84 -21.12 7.20
C ALA A 128 -3.84 -20.49 5.82
N ASP A 129 -4.55 -19.37 5.64
CA ASP A 129 -4.62 -18.62 4.39
C ASP A 129 -3.49 -17.56 4.26
N GLY A 130 -2.40 -17.71 5.03
CA GLY A 130 -1.22 -16.84 4.93
C GLY A 130 -1.48 -15.38 5.31
N GLY A 131 -2.49 -15.13 6.14
CA GLY A 131 -2.97 -13.82 6.56
C GLY A 131 -3.97 -13.17 5.61
N SER A 132 -4.50 -13.90 4.64
CA SER A 132 -5.66 -13.47 3.86
C SER A 132 -6.94 -13.62 4.67
N VAL A 133 -7.92 -12.74 4.41
CA VAL A 133 -9.27 -12.84 4.97
C VAL A 133 -10.32 -13.26 3.94
N GLN A 134 -9.93 -13.43 2.67
CA GLN A 134 -10.87 -13.58 1.55
C GLN A 134 -11.71 -14.86 1.67
N ASN A 135 -11.13 -15.94 2.19
CA ASN A 135 -11.80 -17.24 2.31
C ASN A 135 -12.48 -17.47 3.67
N VAL A 136 -12.51 -16.45 4.54
CA VAL A 136 -13.16 -16.57 5.85
C VAL A 136 -14.65 -16.21 5.70
N ALA A 137 -15.51 -17.23 5.72
CA ALA A 137 -16.93 -17.09 5.40
C ALA A 137 -17.65 -16.01 6.22
N CYS A 138 -17.43 -15.99 7.55
CA CYS A 138 -18.12 -15.06 8.45
C CYS A 138 -17.62 -13.60 8.39
N ILE A 139 -16.57 -13.29 7.63
CA ILE A 139 -16.09 -11.91 7.46
C ILE A 139 -16.88 -11.24 6.33
N PRO A 140 -17.57 -10.10 6.59
CA PRO A 140 -18.31 -9.37 5.57
C PRO A 140 -17.43 -8.88 4.41
N ASP A 141 -18.01 -8.77 3.22
CA ASP A 141 -17.27 -8.42 2.00
C ASP A 141 -16.61 -7.03 2.06
N GLU A 142 -17.21 -6.08 2.79
CA GLU A 142 -16.63 -4.77 3.06
C GLU A 142 -15.27 -4.87 3.78
N LEU A 143 -15.13 -5.80 4.74
CA LEU A 143 -13.90 -6.04 5.47
C LEU A 143 -12.93 -6.86 4.64
N LYS A 144 -13.42 -7.80 3.83
CA LYS A 144 -12.59 -8.53 2.86
C LYS A 144 -11.96 -7.56 1.86
N GLU A 145 -12.71 -6.59 1.35
CA GLU A 145 -12.20 -5.55 0.45
C GLU A 145 -11.17 -4.65 1.15
N LEU A 146 -11.48 -4.19 2.38
CA LEU A 146 -10.61 -3.31 3.15
C LEU A 146 -9.28 -3.97 3.54
N TYR A 147 -9.31 -5.25 3.89
CA TYR A 147 -8.15 -6.00 4.37
C TYR A 147 -7.51 -6.87 3.30
N LYS A 148 -7.67 -6.52 2.02
CA LYS A 148 -6.88 -7.13 0.95
C LYS A 148 -5.39 -7.01 1.25
N THR A 149 -4.69 -8.12 1.13
CA THR A 149 -3.24 -8.13 1.18
C THR A 149 -2.66 -7.63 -0.14
N VAL A 150 -1.38 -7.23 -0.16
CA VAL A 150 -0.70 -6.76 -1.38
C VAL A 150 -0.75 -7.77 -2.55
N TRP A 151 -1.00 -9.05 -2.25
CA TRP A 151 -1.07 -10.15 -3.22
C TRP A 151 -2.44 -10.29 -3.87
N GLU A 152 -3.46 -9.72 -3.24
CA GLU A 152 -4.83 -9.64 -3.74
C GLU A 152 -5.09 -8.33 -4.48
N ILE A 153 -4.18 -7.35 -4.34
CA ILE A 153 -4.25 -6.06 -5.03
C ILE A 153 -3.57 -6.14 -6.40
N LYS A 154 -4.28 -5.69 -7.44
CA LYS A 154 -3.75 -5.60 -8.80
C LYS A 154 -2.53 -4.67 -8.83
N GLN A 155 -1.36 -5.18 -9.20
CA GLN A 155 -0.12 -4.38 -9.28
C GLN A 155 -0.23 -3.19 -10.26
N ARG A 156 -1.10 -3.28 -11.26
CA ARG A 156 -1.42 -2.14 -12.13
C ARG A 156 -1.97 -0.94 -11.35
N ALA A 157 -2.88 -1.18 -10.40
CA ALA A 157 -3.43 -0.13 -9.54
C ALA A 157 -2.33 0.49 -8.66
N MET A 158 -1.40 -0.32 -8.16
CA MET A 158 -0.24 0.18 -7.42
C MET A 158 0.64 1.11 -8.27
N ILE A 159 0.87 0.76 -9.54
CA ILE A 159 1.63 1.59 -10.48
C ILE A 159 0.87 2.87 -10.82
N ASP A 160 -0.45 2.80 -11.02
CA ASP A 160 -1.29 3.97 -11.27
C ASP A 160 -1.22 4.95 -10.08
N MET A 161 -1.43 4.46 -8.86
CA MET A 161 -1.32 5.28 -7.65
C MET A 161 0.10 5.82 -7.40
N ALA A 162 1.14 5.11 -7.87
CA ALA A 162 2.51 5.59 -7.82
C ALA A 162 2.74 6.72 -8.83
N ALA A 163 2.14 6.65 -10.02
CA ALA A 163 2.22 7.70 -11.03
C ALA A 163 1.46 8.95 -10.57
N ASP A 164 0.25 8.79 -10.01
CA ASP A 164 -0.57 9.89 -9.50
C ASP A 164 0.18 10.72 -8.46
N ARG A 165 0.82 10.06 -7.48
CA ARG A 165 1.66 10.76 -6.48
C ARG A 165 2.99 11.24 -7.05
N GLY A 166 3.49 10.63 -8.13
CA GLY A 166 4.74 10.96 -8.80
C GLY A 166 4.78 12.39 -9.34
N ALA A 167 3.62 12.91 -9.77
CA ALA A 167 3.43 14.31 -10.15
C ALA A 167 3.75 15.30 -9.00
N TYR A 168 3.77 14.84 -7.75
CA TYR A 168 4.07 15.64 -6.57
C TYR A 168 5.37 15.22 -5.86
N ILE A 169 6.21 14.38 -6.48
CA ILE A 169 7.48 13.91 -5.92
C ILE A 169 8.65 14.34 -6.82
N CYS A 170 9.44 15.31 -6.33
CA CYS A 170 10.54 15.87 -7.11
C CYS A 170 11.72 14.90 -7.30
N GLN A 171 11.93 13.97 -6.36
CA GLN A 171 12.89 12.86 -6.53
C GLN A 171 12.17 11.63 -7.09
N SER A 172 12.19 10.50 -6.40
CA SER A 172 11.45 9.29 -6.76
C SER A 172 10.87 8.64 -5.50
N GLN A 173 10.41 7.40 -5.62
CA GLN A 173 9.80 6.61 -4.56
C GLN A 173 10.26 5.15 -4.64
N SER A 174 10.46 4.50 -3.49
CA SER A 174 10.88 3.10 -3.41
C SER A 174 9.72 2.12 -3.62
N LEU A 175 9.28 1.97 -4.88
CA LEU A 175 8.12 1.16 -5.24
C LEU A 175 8.45 -0.35 -5.32
N ASN A 176 8.07 -1.12 -4.31
CA ASN A 176 8.10 -2.57 -4.39
C ASN A 176 6.95 -3.12 -5.23
N VAL A 177 7.22 -4.19 -5.99
CA VAL A 177 6.24 -4.89 -6.82
C VAL A 177 6.07 -6.31 -6.32
N HIS A 178 4.83 -6.73 -6.14
CA HIS A 178 4.47 -8.02 -5.56
C HIS A 178 3.77 -8.88 -6.61
N ILE A 179 4.43 -9.95 -7.09
CA ILE A 179 3.86 -10.88 -8.07
C ILE A 179 4.07 -12.28 -7.53
N ALA A 180 2.98 -12.92 -7.08
CA ALA A 180 3.03 -14.27 -6.50
C ALA A 180 3.69 -15.26 -7.46
N GLU A 181 3.14 -15.38 -8.68
CA GLU A 181 3.67 -16.25 -9.73
C GLU A 181 4.25 -15.41 -10.89
N PRO A 182 5.54 -15.04 -10.83
CA PRO A 182 6.17 -14.25 -11.87
C PRO A 182 6.36 -15.06 -13.14
N SER A 183 6.19 -14.40 -14.28
CA SER A 183 6.59 -14.92 -15.60
C SER A 183 7.26 -13.80 -16.39
N ALA A 184 8.07 -14.15 -17.38
CA ALA A 184 8.71 -13.16 -18.25
C ALA A 184 7.68 -12.19 -18.84
N GLY A 185 6.55 -12.71 -19.36
CA GLY A 185 5.47 -11.89 -19.89
C GLY A 185 4.87 -10.92 -18.87
N LYS A 186 4.57 -11.38 -17.64
CA LYS A 186 4.04 -10.52 -16.56
C LYS A 186 5.04 -9.42 -16.21
N LEU A 187 6.31 -9.77 -16.01
CA LEU A 187 7.37 -8.82 -15.64
C LEU A 187 7.63 -7.79 -16.74
N THR A 188 7.75 -8.23 -18.00
CA THR A 188 7.91 -7.34 -19.15
C THR A 188 6.74 -6.37 -19.24
N SER A 189 5.50 -6.87 -19.19
CA SER A 189 4.31 -6.01 -19.27
C SER A 189 4.25 -4.97 -18.14
N MET A 190 4.62 -5.36 -16.91
CA MET A 190 4.67 -4.49 -15.75
C MET A 190 5.72 -3.38 -15.90
N HIS A 191 6.95 -3.73 -16.30
CA HIS A 191 8.02 -2.75 -16.52
C HIS A 191 7.68 -1.75 -17.62
N PHE A 192 7.16 -2.23 -18.75
CA PHE A 192 6.73 -1.34 -19.84
C PHE A 192 5.56 -0.46 -19.43
N TYR A 193 4.64 -0.95 -18.60
CA TYR A 193 3.55 -0.15 -18.08
C TYR A 193 4.05 0.97 -17.16
N ALA A 194 4.92 0.65 -16.20
CA ALA A 194 5.55 1.63 -15.31
C ALA A 194 6.34 2.70 -16.08
N TRP A 195 7.12 2.29 -17.08
CA TRP A 195 7.86 3.20 -17.96
C TRP A 195 6.94 4.12 -18.76
N LYS A 196 5.90 3.58 -19.40
CA LYS A 196 4.92 4.37 -20.16
C LYS A 196 4.15 5.37 -19.29
N LYS A 197 3.98 5.06 -18.00
CA LYS A 197 3.38 5.96 -17.01
C LYS A 197 4.33 7.07 -16.53
N GLY A 198 5.59 7.08 -16.97
CA GLY A 198 6.57 8.10 -16.60
C GLY A 198 7.23 7.89 -15.23
N LEU A 199 7.08 6.71 -14.62
CA LEU A 199 7.69 6.44 -13.32
C LEU A 199 9.22 6.52 -13.39
N LYS A 200 9.81 7.35 -12.53
CA LYS A 200 11.27 7.46 -12.35
C LYS A 200 11.88 6.17 -11.77
N THR A 201 11.17 5.53 -10.85
CA THR A 201 11.49 4.18 -10.34
C THR A 201 10.34 3.25 -10.68
N GLY A 202 10.52 2.41 -11.70
CA GLY A 202 9.49 1.44 -12.10
C GLY A 202 9.40 0.23 -11.18
N MET A 203 10.48 -0.12 -10.48
CA MET A 203 10.51 -1.21 -9.50
C MET A 203 11.74 -1.04 -8.59
N TYR A 204 11.55 -1.25 -7.28
CA TYR A 204 12.62 -1.35 -6.29
C TYR A 204 12.96 -2.83 -6.05
N TYR A 205 12.16 -3.56 -5.27
CA TYR A 205 12.22 -5.02 -5.21
C TYR A 205 11.05 -5.66 -5.96
N LEU A 206 11.35 -6.79 -6.60
CA LEU A 206 10.34 -7.79 -6.93
C LEU A 206 10.21 -8.73 -5.74
N ARG A 207 9.00 -8.82 -5.18
CA ARG A 207 8.63 -9.78 -4.15
C ARG A 207 7.76 -10.87 -4.77
N THR A 208 8.13 -12.12 -4.53
CA THR A 208 7.45 -13.30 -5.05
C THR A 208 7.04 -14.20 -3.90
N ARG A 209 6.13 -15.13 -4.16
CA ARG A 209 5.73 -16.16 -3.19
C ARG A 209 5.87 -17.53 -3.84
N PRO A 210 6.36 -18.54 -3.12
CA PRO A 210 6.32 -19.91 -3.62
C PRO A 210 4.86 -20.34 -3.84
N LYS A 211 4.65 -21.22 -4.82
CA LYS A 211 3.32 -21.73 -5.19
C LYS A 211 2.69 -22.60 -4.09
N ALA A 212 3.52 -23.16 -3.22
CA ALA A 212 3.08 -23.91 -2.05
C ALA A 212 3.69 -23.25 -0.81
N ASP A 213 2.84 -22.99 0.19
CA ASP A 213 3.33 -22.61 1.51
C ASP A 213 4.05 -23.80 2.15
N ALA A 214 5.12 -23.51 2.90
CA ALA A 214 5.74 -24.53 3.74
C ALA A 214 4.69 -25.04 4.72
N ILE A 215 4.64 -26.36 4.95
CA ILE A 215 3.72 -26.98 5.91
C ILE A 215 3.79 -26.22 7.23
N GLN A 216 2.71 -25.54 7.60
CA GLN A 216 2.64 -24.80 8.86
C GLN A 216 2.40 -25.79 9.99
N PHE A 217 3.47 -26.16 10.70
CA PHE A 217 3.41 -27.11 11.82
C PHE A 217 2.58 -26.63 13.01
N THR A 218 2.26 -25.33 13.07
CA THR A 218 1.48 -24.71 14.15
C THR A 218 -0.03 -24.78 13.93
N VAL A 219 -0.48 -25.27 12.77
CA VAL A 219 -1.91 -25.29 12.42
C VAL A 219 -2.41 -26.73 12.43
N ASP A 220 -3.42 -27.00 13.26
CA ASP A 220 -4.09 -28.30 13.30
C ASP A 220 -4.89 -28.51 12.01
N GLN A 221 -4.34 -29.32 11.10
CA GLN A 221 -4.91 -29.63 9.80
C GLN A 221 -6.27 -30.35 9.90
N VAL A 222 -6.55 -31.07 10.99
CA VAL A 222 -7.83 -31.76 11.19
C VAL A 222 -8.93 -30.74 11.49
N SER A 223 -8.62 -29.77 12.37
CA SER A 223 -9.54 -28.67 12.68
C SER A 223 -9.89 -27.83 11.45
N LEU A 224 -8.90 -27.54 10.59
CA LEU A 224 -9.12 -26.79 9.34
C LEU A 224 -10.03 -27.52 8.36
N LYS A 225 -9.87 -28.83 8.24
CA LYS A 225 -10.72 -29.63 7.34
C LYS A 225 -12.17 -29.59 7.80
N GLN A 226 -12.41 -29.76 9.10
CA GLN A 226 -13.75 -29.67 9.69
C GLN A 226 -14.39 -28.28 9.54
N ILE A 227 -13.59 -27.20 9.65
CA ILE A 227 -14.06 -25.83 9.43
C ILE A 227 -14.47 -25.62 7.97
N ARG A 228 -13.65 -26.10 7.02
CA ARG A 228 -13.94 -26.00 5.58
C ARG A 228 -15.18 -26.81 5.18
N ASP A 229 -15.30 -28.02 5.70
CA ASP A 229 -16.44 -28.91 5.42
C ASP A 229 -17.74 -28.28 5.95
N LYS A 230 -17.74 -27.73 7.18
CA LYS A 230 -18.90 -26.99 7.72
C LYS A 230 -19.25 -25.71 6.98
N ALA A 231 -18.25 -24.97 6.49
CA ALA A 231 -18.49 -23.77 5.70
C ALA A 231 -19.11 -24.10 4.34
N ALA A 232 -18.76 -25.25 3.75
CA ALA A 232 -19.36 -25.74 2.52
C ALA A 232 -20.81 -26.22 2.73
N GLU A 233 -21.08 -26.95 3.82
CA GLU A 233 -22.42 -27.40 4.19
C GLU A 233 -23.38 -26.21 4.42
N ASN A 234 -22.94 -25.14 5.11
CA ASN A 234 -23.77 -23.95 5.33
C ASN A 234 -24.11 -23.18 4.03
N VAL A 235 -23.22 -23.21 3.03
CA VAL A 235 -23.47 -22.57 1.73
C VAL A 235 -24.46 -23.41 0.89
N GLU A 236 -24.36 -24.74 0.97
CA GLU A 236 -25.34 -25.64 0.34
C GLU A 236 -26.73 -25.50 0.99
N GLU A 237 -26.81 -25.35 2.33
CA GLU A 237 -28.07 -25.10 3.03
C GLU A 237 -28.68 -23.73 2.68
N GLU A 238 -27.89 -22.64 2.57
CA GLU A 238 -28.38 -21.32 2.15
C GLU A 238 -28.86 -21.31 0.68
N GLU A 239 -28.22 -22.07 -0.22
CA GLU A 239 -28.66 -22.23 -1.61
C GLU A 239 -29.95 -23.05 -1.73
N GLU A 240 -30.12 -24.11 -0.92
CA GLU A 240 -31.36 -24.90 -0.85
C GLU A 240 -32.55 -24.14 -0.24
N GLU A 241 -32.31 -23.30 0.78
CA GLU A 241 -33.35 -22.44 1.37
C GLU A 241 -33.85 -21.36 0.39
N CYS A 242 -32.95 -20.83 -0.44
CA CYS A 242 -33.28 -19.82 -1.46
C CYS A 242 -34.12 -20.42 -2.61
N LEU A 243 -33.88 -21.68 -2.97
CA LEU A 243 -34.68 -22.42 -3.96
C LEU A 243 -36.11 -22.72 -3.46
N ASN A 244 -36.28 -23.04 -2.18
CA ASN A 244 -37.59 -23.36 -1.59
C ASN A 244 -38.50 -22.14 -1.35
N CYS A 245 -37.98 -20.91 -1.42
CA CYS A 245 -38.79 -19.68 -1.33
C CYS A 245 -39.38 -19.22 -2.69
N SER A 246 -39.15 -19.98 -3.76
CA SER A 246 -39.59 -19.66 -5.12
C SER A 246 -40.62 -20.64 -5.73
N ALA A 247 -41.25 -21.46 -4.87
CA ALA A 247 -42.34 -22.37 -5.24
C ALA A 247 -43.73 -21.88 -4.77
#